data_AF-A0A517MH56-F1
#
_entry.id   AF-A0A517MH56-F1
#
_cell.length_a   1.000
_cell.length_b   1.000
_cell.length_c   1.000
_cell.angle_alpha   90.00
_cell.angle_beta   90.00
_cell.angle_gamma   90.00
#
_symmetry.space_group_name_H-M   'P 1'
#
loop_
_entity.id
_entity.type
_entity.pdbx_description
1 polymer ?
#
loop_
_entity_poly.entity_id
_entity_poly.type
_entity_poly.pdbx_seq_one_letter_code
_entity_poly.pdbx_strand_id
1 'polypeptide(L)'
;MKAIFNLFLFTGCRVSDLVGMELNDLMIGVRSGTAVFRQGKGNKQRSVPLPILARQGLHAYLDIRPPVDADRVFVGDRIEHGESTEYEVIPL
;
A
#
# COMPACT_ATOMS: atom_id res chain seq x y z
N MET A 1 12.11 -0.61 2.87
CA MET A 1 10.79 -0.46 2.21
C MET A 1 10.92 0.16 0.82
N LYS A 2 10.29 -0.44 -0.21
CA LYS A 2 10.12 0.13 -1.57
C LYS A 2 8.79 -0.33 -2.22
N ALA A 3 7.73 -0.55 -1.43
CA ALA A 3 6.48 -1.18 -1.89
C ALA A 3 5.82 -0.42 -3.06
N ILE A 4 5.57 0.88 -2.85
CA ILE A 4 4.94 1.76 -3.85
C ILE A 4 5.78 1.81 -5.14
N PHE A 5 7.09 2.04 -5.01
CA PHE A 5 8.00 2.09 -6.15
C PHE A 5 8.01 0.77 -6.93
N ASN A 6 8.10 -0.37 -6.24
CA ASN A 6 8.09 -1.68 -6.89
C ASN A 6 6.77 -1.93 -7.62
N LEU A 7 5.63 -1.55 -7.02
CA LEU A 7 4.33 -1.68 -7.69
C LEU A 7 4.28 -0.85 -8.97
N PHE A 8 4.69 0.42 -8.94
CA PHE A 8 4.76 1.23 -10.15
C PHE A 8 5.68 0.60 -11.21
N LEU A 9 6.90 0.24 -10.81
CA LEU A 9 7.92 -0.29 -11.72
C LEU A 9 7.47 -1.59 -12.39
N PHE A 10 6.92 -2.53 -11.63
CA PHE A 10 6.62 -3.88 -12.14
C PHE A 10 5.22 -4.01 -12.74
N THR A 11 4.27 -3.14 -12.38
CA THR A 11 2.88 -3.27 -12.88
C THR A 11 2.46 -2.19 -13.87
N GLY A 12 3.23 -1.11 -13.98
CA GLY A 12 2.86 0.05 -14.79
C GLY A 12 1.48 0.62 -14.43
N CYS A 13 1.06 0.47 -13.17
CA CYS A 13 -0.21 0.97 -12.71
C CYS A 13 -0.24 2.50 -12.67
N ARG A 14 -1.44 3.06 -12.80
CA ARG A 14 -1.63 4.51 -12.62
C ARG A 14 -1.61 4.83 -11.13
N VAL A 15 -1.36 6.09 -10.81
CA VAL A 15 -1.47 6.57 -9.42
C VAL A 15 -2.88 6.31 -8.87
N SER A 16 -3.93 6.53 -9.68
CA SER A 16 -5.31 6.23 -9.29
C SER A 16 -5.56 4.75 -8.97
N ASP A 17 -4.96 3.85 -9.75
CA ASP A 17 -5.04 2.40 -9.53
C ASP A 17 -4.42 2.04 -8.17
N LEU A 18 -3.25 2.62 -7.85
CA LEU A 18 -2.52 2.35 -6.62
C LEU A 18 -3.22 2.94 -5.38
N VAL A 19 -3.74 4.17 -5.48
CA VAL A 19 -4.49 4.84 -4.40
C VAL A 19 -5.80 4.13 -4.10
N GLY A 20 -6.46 3.57 -5.13
CA GLY A 20 -7.70 2.82 -5.00
C GLY A 20 -7.51 1.34 -4.66
N MET A 21 -6.29 0.82 -4.60
CA MET A 21 -6.05 -0.60 -4.38
C MET A 21 -6.49 -1.05 -2.98
N GLU A 22 -7.26 -2.13 -2.92
CA GLU A 22 -7.71 -2.76 -1.67
C GLU A 22 -6.92 -4.05 -1.38
N LEU A 23 -6.92 -4.49 -0.13
CA LEU A 23 -6.22 -5.70 0.31
C LEU A 23 -6.68 -6.95 -0.47
N ASN A 24 -7.96 -7.01 -0.84
CA ASN A 24 -8.53 -8.09 -1.65
C ASN A 24 -8.09 -8.08 -3.12
N ASP A 25 -7.53 -6.97 -3.62
CA ASP A 25 -6.97 -6.86 -4.96
C ASP A 25 -5.58 -7.55 -5.05
N LEU A 26 -5.01 -7.93 -3.90
CA LEU A 26 -3.69 -8.56 -3.81
C LEU A 26 -3.79 -10.04 -3.42
N MET A 27 -3.20 -10.89 -4.25
CA MET A 27 -2.91 -12.28 -3.91
C MET A 27 -1.40 -12.43 -3.81
N ILE A 28 -0.87 -12.66 -2.61
CA ILE A 28 0.58 -12.79 -2.38
C ILE A 28 0.87 -14.16 -1.78
N GLY A 29 1.49 -15.03 -2.57
CA GLY A 29 1.99 -16.33 -2.11
C GLY A 29 3.52 -16.34 -2.02
N VAL A 30 4.07 -17.47 -1.55
CA VAL A 30 5.52 -17.66 -1.38
C VAL A 30 6.27 -17.62 -2.73
N ARG A 31 5.69 -18.22 -3.77
CA ARG A 31 6.34 -18.36 -5.10
C ARG A 31 5.68 -17.57 -6.22
N SER A 32 4.50 -17.02 -5.98
CA SER A 32 3.71 -16.28 -6.97
C SER A 32 2.95 -15.15 -6.28
N GLY A 33 2.45 -14.22 -7.08
CA GLY A 33 1.49 -13.23 -6.62
C GLY A 33 0.87 -12.50 -7.78
N THR A 34 -0.23 -11.81 -7.54
CA THR A 34 -0.98 -11.08 -8.56
C THR A 34 -1.65 -9.87 -7.92
N ALA A 35 -1.61 -8.75 -8.63
CA ALA A 35 -2.41 -7.57 -8.32
C ALA A 35 -3.54 -7.44 -9.35
N VAL A 36 -4.74 -7.18 -8.87
CA VAL A 36 -5.93 -6.92 -9.70
C VAL A 36 -6.17 -5.42 -9.73
N PHE A 37 -6.24 -4.85 -10.93
CA PHE A 37 -6.60 -3.45 -11.13
C PHE A 37 -8.03 -3.39 -11.67
N ARG A 38 -8.98 -2.98 -10.83
CA ARG A 38 -10.42 -2.97 -11.13
C ARG A 38 -10.81 -1.94 -12.20
N GLN A 39 -10.18 -0.76 -12.20
CA GLN A 39 -10.49 0.36 -13.11
C GLN A 39 -9.35 0.67 -14.10
N GLY A 40 -8.90 -0.34 -14.85
CA GLY A 40 -7.83 -0.19 -15.84
C GLY A 40 -8.20 0.68 -17.05
N LYS A 41 -7.37 0.68 -18.09
CA LYS A 41 -7.59 1.49 -19.30
C LYS A 41 -8.95 1.15 -19.94
N GLY A 42 -9.81 2.16 -20.11
CA GLY A 42 -11.15 1.99 -20.67
C GLY A 42 -12.11 1.23 -19.74
N ASN A 43 -11.92 1.35 -18.41
CA ASN A 43 -12.70 0.64 -17.37
C ASN A 43 -12.64 -0.89 -17.47
N LYS A 44 -11.57 -1.44 -18.05
CA LYS A 44 -11.35 -2.88 -18.10
C LYS A 44 -10.49 -3.33 -16.93
N GLN A 45 -10.95 -4.37 -16.24
CA GLN A 45 -10.16 -5.07 -15.23
C GLN A 45 -8.95 -5.73 -15.88
N ARG A 46 -7.81 -5.71 -15.18
CA ARG A 46 -6.63 -6.50 -15.55
C ARG A 46 -5.96 -7.08 -14.32
N SER A 47 -5.37 -8.25 -14.46
CA SER A 47 -4.50 -8.86 -13.45
C SER A 47 -3.05 -8.78 -13.91
N VAL A 48 -2.14 -8.43 -13.02
CA VAL A 48 -0.70 -8.35 -13.31
C VAL A 48 0.07 -9.22 -12.31
N PRO A 49 0.96 -10.11 -12.79
CA PRO A 49 1.79 -10.92 -11.89
C PRO A 49 2.75 -10.05 -11.09
N LEU A 50 2.97 -10.40 -9.82
CA LEU A 50 3.87 -9.70 -8.92
C LEU A 50 5.21 -10.47 -8.81
N PRO A 51 6.32 -9.93 -9.34
CA PRO A 51 7.64 -10.55 -9.18
C PRO A 51 8.09 -10.52 -7.70
N ILE A 52 9.11 -11.32 -7.38
CA ILE A 52 9.62 -11.49 -6.00
C ILE A 52 9.88 -10.15 -5.29
N LEU A 53 10.46 -9.16 -5.97
CA LEU A 53 10.76 -7.84 -5.41
C LEU A 53 9.50 -7.04 -5.05
N ALA A 54 8.44 -7.13 -5.87
CA ALA A 54 7.17 -6.49 -5.57
C ALA A 54 6.51 -7.13 -4.35
N ARG A 55 6.52 -8.47 -4.27
CA ARG A 55 5.98 -9.22 -3.14
C ARG A 55 6.74 -8.94 -1.84
N GLN A 56 8.06 -8.93 -1.87
CA GLN A 56 8.88 -8.58 -0.69
C GLN A 56 8.63 -7.14 -0.22
N GLY A 57 8.53 -6.20 -1.16
CA GLY A 57 8.21 -4.81 -0.84
C GLY A 57 6.83 -4.68 -0.19
N LEU A 58 5.82 -5.36 -0.76
CA LEU A 58 4.46 -5.40 -0.24
C LEU A 58 4.39 -6.04 1.15
N HIS A 59 4.99 -7.22 1.35
CA HIS A 59 5.03 -7.87 2.66
C HIS A 59 5.64 -6.96 3.72
N ALA A 60 6.84 -6.42 3.45
CA ALA A 60 7.51 -5.55 4.40
C ALA A 60 6.63 -4.35 4.78
N TYR A 61 5.89 -3.76 3.83
CA TYR A 61 4.96 -2.68 4.13
C TYR A 61 3.74 -3.16 4.93
N LEU A 62 3.11 -4.27 4.54
CA LEU A 62 1.95 -4.82 5.22
C LEU A 62 2.26 -5.23 6.67
N ASP A 63 3.48 -5.68 6.95
CA ASP A 63 3.94 -6.04 8.29
C ASP A 63 4.00 -4.84 9.24
N ILE A 64 4.18 -3.62 8.71
CA ILE A 64 4.22 -2.38 9.50
C ILE A 64 3.01 -1.47 9.28
N ARG A 65 2.05 -1.90 8.43
CA ARG A 65 0.89 -1.08 8.10
C ARG A 65 0.07 -0.87 9.38
N PRO A 66 -0.23 0.38 9.77
CA PRO A 66 -1.00 0.62 10.99
C PRO A 66 -2.40 0.00 10.88
N PRO A 67 -2.97 -0.44 12.01
CA PRO A 67 -4.36 -0.89 12.03
C PRO A 67 -5.25 0.32 11.78
N VAL A 68 -6.00 0.29 10.68
CA VAL A 68 -7.00 1.31 10.33
C VAL A 68 -8.25 0.61 9.84
N ASP A 69 -9.41 1.23 10.08
CA ASP A 69 -10.71 0.76 9.59
C ASP A 69 -10.91 1.14 8.10
N ALA A 70 -10.02 0.60 7.26
CA ALA A 70 -10.07 0.77 5.81
C ALA A 70 -9.35 -0.39 5.12
N ASP A 71 -9.93 -0.87 4.02
CA ASP A 71 -9.37 -1.95 3.22
C ASP A 71 -8.28 -1.50 2.24
N ARG A 72 -7.91 -0.22 2.23
CA ARG A 72 -6.88 0.31 1.32
C ARG A 72 -5.52 -0.33 1.61
N VAL A 73 -4.80 -0.75 0.57
CA VAL A 73 -3.44 -1.27 0.74
C VAL A 73 -2.57 -0.19 1.36
N PHE A 74 -2.42 0.95 0.69
CA PHE A 74 -1.60 2.06 1.17
C PHE A 74 -2.42 3.07 1.97
N VAL A 75 -1.90 3.40 3.15
CA VAL A 75 -2.46 4.41 4.05
C VAL A 75 -1.42 5.49 4.27
N GLY A 76 -1.86 6.75 4.29
CA GLY A 76 -1.02 7.89 4.59
C GLY A 76 -1.10 8.24 6.07
N ASP A 77 0.02 8.62 6.66
CA ASP A 77 0.02 9.26 7.98
C ASP A 77 -0.53 10.68 7.83
N ARG A 78 -1.81 10.85 8.13
CA ARG A 78 -2.34 12.17 8.42
C ARG A 78 -1.91 12.51 9.84
N ILE A 79 -0.71 13.04 10.00
CA ILE A 79 -0.37 13.78 11.22
C ILE A 79 -1.23 15.04 11.17
N GLU A 80 -2.31 15.04 11.96
CA GLU A 80 -3.01 16.27 12.26
C GLU A 80 -1.98 17.24 12.83
N HIS A 81 -1.67 18.31 12.08
CA HIS A 81 -0.97 19.46 12.65
C HIS A 81 -1.98 20.20 13.52
N GLY A 82 -2.38 19.56 14.61
CA GLY A 82 -3.17 20.12 15.70
C GLY A 82 -2.20 20.68 16.74
N GLU A 83 -2.49 21.91 17.15
CA GLU A 83 -1.74 22.79 18.04
C GLU A 83 -1.13 22.10 19.28
N SER A 84 0.14 22.44 19.55
CA SER A 84 0.85 22.40 20.83
C SER A 84 0.25 21.52 21.94
N THR A 85 0.71 20.27 22.05
CA THR A 85 0.61 19.51 23.30
C THR A 85 1.83 19.83 24.16
N GLU A 86 1.58 20.35 25.36
CA GLU A 86 2.56 20.68 26.39
C GLU A 86 3.67 19.64 26.54
N TYR A 87 4.90 20.13 26.72
CA TYR A 87 6.02 19.32 27.19
C TYR A 87 5.66 18.74 28.56
N GLU A 88 5.62 17.41 28.64
CA GLU A 88 5.47 16.68 29.90
C GLU A 88 6.64 17.04 30.81
N VAL A 89 6.33 17.73 31.92
CA VAL A 89 7.30 18.08 32.96
C VAL A 89 7.68 16.79 33.66
N ILE A 90 8.88 16.29 33.39
CA ILE A 90 9.47 15.18 34.16
C ILE A 90 9.79 15.73 35.56
N PRO A 91 9.13 15.28 36.65
CA PRO A 91 9.57 15.65 37.98
C PRO A 91 10.94 15.00 38.26
N LEU A 92 11.86 15.81 38.80
CA LEU A 92 13.19 15.42 39.28
C LEU A 92 13.12 14.30 40.32
#